data_AF-A0A7X9GDV5-F1
#
_entry.id   AF-A0A7X9GDV5-F1
#
_cell.length_a   1.000
_cell.length_b   1.000
_cell.length_c   1.000
_cell.angle_alpha   90.00
_cell.angle_beta   90.00
_cell.angle_gamma   90.00
#
_symmetry.space_group_name_H-M   'P 1'
#
loop_
_entity.id
_entity.type
_entity.pdbx_description
1 polymer ?
#
loop_
_entity_poly.entity_id
_entity_poly.type
_entity_poly.pdbx_seq_one_letter_code
_entity_poly.pdbx_strand_id
1 'polypeptide(L)'
;MEQKMILVDIIESVGRHVRLMSDEQLAATAVIIADDIYKSANEFKFFNETMADYLSASAGTFFEFLHEKGYALHYLCNNSFADNSYIGLQRPLQIFRLCFAPAHINYICPHEIALQLMLKDGLEEKDYDQNIAAYLLMAEPIVSKLIAMCHEKKESYFCLRLGAGMEHFQDSMAYRNEPNIVTAFRFEAPTRDSACQVWAPKKEN
;
A
#
# COMPACT_ATOMS: atom_id res chain seq x y z
N MET A 1 26.98 -12.38 -8.44
CA MET A 1 27.33 -11.46 -9.56
C MET A 1 26.20 -11.43 -10.57
N GLU A 2 25.73 -12.59 -11.03
CA GLU A 2 24.61 -12.75 -11.98
C GLU A 2 23.28 -12.15 -11.48
N GLN A 3 22.85 -12.44 -10.25
CA GLN A 3 21.62 -11.86 -9.68
C GLN A 3 21.63 -10.32 -9.61
N LYS A 4 22.78 -9.72 -9.27
CA LYS A 4 22.92 -8.26 -9.25
C LYS A 4 22.80 -7.65 -10.66
N MET A 5 23.32 -8.34 -11.67
CA MET A 5 23.20 -7.90 -13.06
C MET A 5 21.74 -7.93 -13.52
N ILE A 6 21.01 -9.00 -13.19
CA ILE A 6 19.58 -9.13 -13.51
C ILE A 6 18.77 -7.98 -12.88
N LEU A 7 19.04 -7.62 -11.61
CA LEU A 7 18.33 -6.52 -10.96
C LEU A 7 18.60 -5.18 -11.65
N VAL A 8 19.84 -4.94 -12.11
CA VAL A 8 20.19 -3.74 -12.88
C VAL A 8 19.42 -3.71 -14.21
N ASP A 9 19.37 -4.84 -14.93
CA ASP A 9 18.63 -4.94 -16.19
C ASP A 9 17.12 -4.67 -16.02
N ILE A 10 16.54 -5.09 -14.88
CA ILE A 10 15.15 -4.80 -14.52
C ILE A 10 14.96 -3.30 -14.31
N ILE A 11 15.79 -2.66 -13.48
CA ILE A 11 15.72 -1.21 -13.19
C ILE A 11 15.78 -0.41 -14.49
N GLU A 12 16.76 -0.71 -15.36
CA GLU A 12 16.92 -0.01 -16.65
C GLU A 12 15.72 -0.23 -17.58
N SER A 13 15.18 -1.45 -17.61
CA SER A 13 14.04 -1.77 -18.46
C SER A 13 12.76 -1.10 -17.98
N VAL A 14 12.48 -1.13 -16.67
CA VAL A 14 11.34 -0.41 -16.08
C VAL A 14 11.48 1.09 -16.33
N GLY A 15 12.64 1.68 -16.03
CA GLY A 15 12.87 3.10 -16.23
C GLY A 15 12.67 3.55 -17.69
N ARG A 16 13.09 2.75 -18.67
CA ARG A 16 12.83 3.04 -20.10
C ARG A 16 11.34 3.03 -20.44
N HIS A 17 10.58 2.05 -19.93
CA HIS A 17 9.15 1.97 -20.22
C HIS A 17 8.38 3.12 -19.58
N VAL A 18 8.63 3.43 -18.30
CA VAL A 18 7.92 4.49 -17.57
C VAL A 18 8.12 5.87 -18.18
N ARG A 19 9.31 6.15 -18.73
CA ARG A 19 9.60 7.41 -19.45
C ARG A 19 8.74 7.58 -20.71
N LEU A 20 8.36 6.49 -21.37
CA LEU A 20 7.56 6.49 -22.60
C LEU A 20 6.05 6.41 -22.35
N MET A 21 5.61 6.14 -21.12
CA MET A 21 4.20 6.03 -20.77
C MET A 21 3.49 7.39 -20.80
N SER A 22 2.27 7.40 -21.31
CA SER A 22 1.32 8.50 -21.11
C SER A 22 0.84 8.58 -19.66
N ASP A 23 0.26 9.72 -19.27
CA ASP A 23 -0.32 9.90 -17.93
C ASP A 23 -1.36 8.83 -17.58
N GLU A 24 -2.18 8.44 -18.56
CA GLU A 24 -3.19 7.39 -18.42
C GLU A 24 -2.56 6.02 -18.19
N GLN A 25 -1.48 5.71 -18.90
CA GLN A 25 -0.73 4.47 -18.72
C GLN A 25 -0.01 4.44 -17.37
N LEU A 26 0.56 5.56 -16.92
CA LEU A 26 1.17 5.68 -15.60
C LEU A 26 0.15 5.43 -14.49
N ALA A 27 -1.00 6.10 -14.56
CA ALA A 27 -2.06 5.94 -13.57
C ALA A 27 -2.57 4.49 -13.51
N ALA A 28 -2.87 3.89 -14.67
CA ALA A 28 -3.31 2.50 -14.74
C ALA A 28 -2.25 1.52 -14.20
N THR A 29 -0.99 1.72 -14.58
CA THR A 29 0.12 0.84 -14.17
C THR A 29 0.38 0.93 -12.67
N ALA A 30 0.27 2.12 -12.07
CA ALA A 30 0.41 2.31 -10.63
C ALA A 30 -0.62 1.48 -9.85
N VAL A 31 -1.89 1.52 -10.28
CA VAL A 31 -2.97 0.72 -9.67
C VAL A 31 -2.71 -0.77 -9.84
N ILE A 32 -2.33 -1.21 -11.05
CA ILE A 32 -2.06 -2.63 -11.34
C ILE A 32 -0.92 -3.15 -10.46
N ILE A 33 0.21 -2.43 -10.38
CA ILE A 33 1.36 -2.86 -9.56
C ILE A 33 0.97 -2.96 -8.08
N ALA A 34 0.30 -1.96 -7.52
CA ALA A 34 -0.12 -2.01 -6.12
C ALA A 34 -1.12 -3.15 -5.85
N ASP A 35 -2.04 -3.39 -6.79
CA ASP A 35 -3.02 -4.47 -6.71
C ASP A 35 -2.35 -5.86 -6.81
N ASP A 36 -1.36 -6.01 -7.69
CA ASP A 36 -0.61 -7.25 -7.86
C ASP A 36 0.29 -7.54 -6.66
N ILE A 37 0.91 -6.52 -6.07
CA ILE A 37 1.63 -6.66 -4.79
C ILE A 37 0.65 -7.15 -3.71
N TYR A 38 -0.54 -6.55 -3.62
CA TYR A 38 -1.54 -6.94 -2.63
C TYR A 38 -2.02 -8.38 -2.81
N LYS A 39 -2.41 -8.76 -4.05
CA LYS A 39 -2.80 -10.13 -4.42
C LYS A 39 -1.68 -11.12 -4.08
N SER A 40 -0.47 -10.84 -4.53
CA SER A 40 0.70 -11.68 -4.30
C SER A 40 1.02 -11.85 -2.82
N ALA A 41 0.92 -10.77 -2.03
CA ALA A 41 1.13 -10.79 -0.59
C ALA A 41 0.05 -11.58 0.17
N ASN A 42 -1.11 -11.85 -0.44
CA ASN A 42 -2.13 -12.76 0.10
C ASN A 42 -1.87 -14.24 -0.25
N GLU A 43 -1.08 -14.52 -1.28
CA GLU A 43 -0.86 -15.88 -1.79
C GLU A 43 0.47 -16.49 -1.34
N PHE A 44 1.55 -15.71 -1.27
CA PHE A 44 2.86 -16.28 -0.96
C PHE A 44 2.95 -16.80 0.48
N LYS A 45 3.69 -17.91 0.64
CA LYS A 45 3.89 -18.62 1.92
C LYS A 45 4.90 -17.94 2.84
N PHE A 46 5.89 -17.25 2.27
CA PHE A 46 6.92 -16.53 3.00
C PHE A 46 7.38 -15.33 2.18
N PHE A 47 8.01 -14.37 2.87
CA PHE A 47 8.67 -13.21 2.27
C PHE A 47 10.18 -13.30 2.58
N ASN A 48 11.03 -12.93 1.62
CA ASN A 48 12.49 -12.96 1.80
C ASN A 48 13.18 -11.78 1.11
N GLU A 49 14.48 -11.63 1.34
CA GLU A 49 15.29 -10.54 0.78
C GLU A 49 15.31 -10.54 -0.76
N THR A 50 15.32 -11.71 -1.40
CA THR A 50 15.29 -11.78 -2.88
C THR A 50 13.98 -11.24 -3.45
N MET A 51 12.85 -11.46 -2.77
CA MET A 51 11.57 -10.86 -3.14
C MET A 51 11.59 -9.34 -2.92
N ALA A 52 12.18 -8.88 -1.82
CA ALA A 52 12.34 -7.45 -1.56
C ALA A 52 13.22 -6.75 -2.62
N ASP A 53 14.35 -7.36 -2.99
CA ASP A 53 15.25 -6.86 -4.04
C ASP A 53 14.54 -6.78 -5.39
N TYR A 54 13.77 -7.81 -5.75
CA TYR A 54 12.97 -7.81 -6.97
C TYR A 54 11.89 -6.73 -6.96
N LEU A 55 11.14 -6.58 -5.87
CA LEU A 55 10.12 -5.54 -5.74
C LEU A 55 10.74 -4.14 -5.81
N SER A 56 11.90 -3.93 -5.19
CA SER A 56 12.66 -2.68 -5.27
C SER A 56 13.10 -2.37 -6.70
N ALA A 57 13.72 -3.33 -7.38
CA ALA A 57 14.19 -3.18 -8.76
C ALA A 57 13.05 -2.98 -9.78
N SER A 58 11.85 -3.48 -9.50
CA SER A 58 10.69 -3.41 -10.39
C SER A 58 9.71 -2.31 -9.98
N ALA A 59 8.82 -2.62 -9.04
CA ALA A 59 7.80 -1.71 -8.53
C ALA A 59 8.42 -0.47 -7.89
N GLY A 60 9.52 -0.61 -7.14
CA GLY A 60 10.23 0.52 -6.54
C GLY A 60 10.69 1.52 -7.59
N THR A 61 11.41 1.06 -8.60
CA THR A 61 11.81 1.89 -9.75
C THR A 61 10.61 2.54 -10.44
N PHE A 62 9.50 1.82 -10.63
CA PHE A 62 8.29 2.42 -11.20
C PHE A 62 7.76 3.58 -10.34
N PHE A 63 7.60 3.38 -9.04
CA PHE A 63 7.04 4.38 -8.13
C PHE A 63 7.99 5.55 -7.86
N GLU A 64 9.31 5.35 -7.95
CA GLU A 64 10.30 6.41 -7.96
C GLU A 64 10.08 7.35 -9.16
N PHE A 65 10.00 6.81 -10.38
CA PHE A 65 9.70 7.61 -11.58
C PHE A 65 8.30 8.21 -11.56
N LEU A 66 7.30 7.53 -11.00
CA LEU A 66 5.95 8.07 -10.82
C LEU A 66 5.98 9.33 -9.95
N HIS A 67 6.71 9.26 -8.83
CA HIS A 67 6.90 10.38 -7.91
C HIS A 67 7.67 11.53 -8.56
N GLU A 68 8.76 11.25 -9.30
CA GLU A 68 9.51 12.26 -10.05
C GLU A 68 8.65 13.00 -11.08
N LYS A 69 7.66 12.32 -11.68
CA LYS A 69 6.67 12.92 -12.59
C LYS A 69 5.57 13.69 -11.84
N GLY A 70 5.61 13.75 -10.52
CA GLY A 70 4.67 14.49 -9.68
C GLY A 70 3.38 13.75 -9.35
N TYR A 71 3.29 12.45 -9.67
CA TYR A 71 2.11 11.63 -9.41
C TYR A 71 2.23 10.87 -8.09
N ALA A 72 1.09 10.59 -7.47
CA ALA A 72 1.00 9.71 -6.30
C ALA A 72 -0.22 8.78 -6.40
N LEU A 73 -0.06 7.55 -5.91
CA LEU A 73 -1.16 6.59 -5.78
C LEU A 73 -1.68 6.58 -4.34
N HIS A 74 -2.98 6.83 -4.19
CA HIS A 74 -3.74 6.60 -2.98
C HIS A 74 -4.57 5.33 -3.17
N TYR A 75 -4.01 4.18 -2.79
CA TYR A 75 -4.71 2.89 -2.90
C TYR A 75 -5.45 2.60 -1.59
N LEU A 76 -6.76 2.42 -1.67
CA LEU A 76 -7.66 2.23 -0.54
C LEU A 76 -8.26 0.83 -0.61
N CYS A 77 -8.16 0.09 0.48
CA CYS A 77 -8.66 -1.27 0.55
C CYS A 77 -9.49 -1.47 1.81
N ASN A 78 -10.74 -1.87 1.62
CA ASN A 78 -11.51 -2.52 2.66
C ASN A 78 -11.43 -4.03 2.45
N ASN A 79 -11.00 -4.77 3.48
CA ASN A 79 -11.03 -6.22 3.44
C ASN A 79 -11.46 -6.77 4.80
N SER A 80 -11.96 -8.00 4.81
CA SER A 80 -12.24 -8.77 6.02
C SER A 80 -11.45 -10.08 5.96
N PHE A 81 -10.81 -10.45 7.06
CA PHE A 81 -10.14 -11.74 7.20
C PHE A 81 -11.07 -12.72 7.92
N ALA A 82 -10.86 -14.02 7.70
CA ALA A 82 -11.69 -15.07 8.31
C ALA A 82 -11.60 -15.07 9.85
N ASP A 83 -10.50 -14.56 10.39
CA ASP A 83 -10.24 -14.42 11.81
C ASP A 83 -9.57 -13.06 12.07
N ASN A 84 -10.08 -12.33 13.06
CA ASN A 84 -9.56 -11.03 13.48
C ASN A 84 -8.60 -11.13 14.67
N SER A 85 -8.25 -12.35 15.10
CA SER A 85 -7.19 -12.57 16.07
C SER A 85 -5.82 -12.18 15.50
N TYR A 86 -4.83 -12.02 16.37
CA TYR A 86 -3.43 -11.83 15.96
C TYR A 86 -2.96 -12.89 14.94
N ILE A 87 -3.36 -14.14 15.14
CA ILE A 87 -3.01 -15.26 14.24
C ILE A 87 -3.70 -15.10 12.88
N GLY A 88 -4.99 -14.75 12.88
CA GLY A 88 -5.76 -14.49 11.67
C GLY A 88 -5.28 -13.29 10.87
N LEU A 89 -4.64 -12.32 11.55
CA LEU A 89 -4.19 -11.06 10.99
C LEU A 89 -2.67 -10.99 10.74
N GLN A 90 -1.95 -12.11 10.69
CA GLN A 90 -0.50 -12.10 10.44
C GLN A 90 -0.11 -11.34 9.15
N ARG A 91 -0.87 -11.49 8.07
CA ARG A 91 -0.58 -10.79 6.80
C ARG A 91 -0.64 -9.26 6.93
N PRO A 92 -1.78 -8.66 7.36
CA PRO A 92 -1.85 -7.21 7.54
C PRO A 92 -0.97 -6.65 8.66
N LEU A 93 -0.60 -7.46 9.67
CA LEU A 93 0.24 -7.01 10.78
C LEU A 93 1.74 -7.11 10.52
N GLN A 94 2.19 -8.06 9.69
CA GLN A 94 3.62 -8.35 9.53
C GLN A 94 4.09 -8.32 8.08
N ILE A 95 3.29 -8.81 7.13
CA ILE A 95 3.76 -9.11 5.76
C ILE A 95 3.53 -7.94 4.81
N PHE A 96 2.36 -7.31 4.83
CA PHE A 96 2.01 -6.29 3.84
C PHE A 96 2.99 -5.11 3.84
N ARG A 97 3.39 -4.62 5.01
CA ARG A 97 4.40 -3.56 5.12
C ARG A 97 5.71 -3.95 4.44
N LEU A 98 6.15 -5.20 4.58
CA LEU A 98 7.38 -5.70 3.97
C LEU A 98 7.27 -5.81 2.44
N CYS A 99 6.09 -6.07 1.91
CA CYS A 99 5.86 -6.13 0.47
C CYS A 99 5.75 -4.74 -0.17
N PHE A 100 5.12 -3.77 0.50
CA PHE A 100 4.90 -2.43 -0.04
C PHE A 100 6.11 -1.49 0.12
N ALA A 101 6.88 -1.63 1.20
CA ALA A 101 8.01 -0.75 1.46
C ALA A 101 9.08 -0.74 0.33
N PRO A 102 9.51 -1.88 -0.23
CA PRO A 102 10.44 -1.89 -1.37
C PRO A 102 9.87 -1.20 -2.63
N ALA A 103 8.55 -1.13 -2.75
CA ALA A 103 7.88 -0.47 -3.87
C ALA A 103 7.70 1.05 -3.65
N HIS A 104 8.27 1.63 -2.59
CA HIS A 104 8.04 3.03 -2.19
C HIS A 104 6.55 3.38 -1.99
N ILE A 105 5.75 2.40 -1.56
CA ILE A 105 4.36 2.60 -1.18
C ILE A 105 4.27 2.54 0.34
N ASN A 106 3.83 3.62 0.98
CA ASN A 106 3.61 3.64 2.42
C ASN A 106 2.43 2.74 2.79
N TYR A 107 2.66 1.70 3.60
CA TYR A 107 1.57 0.87 4.11
C TYR A 107 0.97 1.49 5.36
N ILE A 108 -0.34 1.74 5.33
CA ILE A 108 -1.10 2.36 6.41
C ILE A 108 -2.23 1.41 6.81
N CYS A 109 -2.16 0.86 8.02
CA CYS A 109 -3.22 0.03 8.57
C CYS A 109 -3.43 0.36 10.06
N PRO A 110 -4.66 0.72 10.49
CA PRO A 110 -4.93 1.01 11.90
C PRO A 110 -4.54 -0.14 12.84
N HIS A 111 -4.72 -1.40 12.41
CA HIS A 111 -4.41 -2.58 13.22
C HIS A 111 -2.90 -2.79 13.39
N GLU A 112 -2.10 -2.47 12.37
CA GLU A 112 -0.64 -2.54 12.43
C GLU A 112 -0.07 -1.41 13.31
N ILE A 113 -0.60 -0.19 13.16
CA ILE A 113 -0.24 0.95 14.00
C ILE A 113 -0.63 0.70 15.47
N ALA A 114 -1.82 0.15 15.71
CA ALA A 114 -2.27 -0.22 17.05
C ALA A 114 -1.33 -1.25 17.70
N LEU A 115 -0.91 -2.28 16.96
CA LEU A 115 0.09 -3.24 17.44
C LEU A 115 1.42 -2.54 17.78
N GLN A 116 1.91 -1.64 16.93
CA GLN A 116 3.14 -0.88 17.23
C GLN A 116 3.03 -0.04 18.51
N LEU A 117 1.87 0.60 18.76
CA LEU A 117 1.61 1.34 19.98
C LEU A 117 1.60 0.42 21.21
N MET A 118 0.95 -0.74 21.11
CA MET A 118 0.94 -1.75 22.19
C MET A 118 2.35 -2.20 22.57
N LEU A 119 3.17 -2.56 21.57
CA LEU A 119 4.54 -3.00 21.78
C LEU A 119 5.40 -1.89 22.42
N LYS A 120 5.15 -0.64 22.04
CA LYS A 120 5.83 0.54 22.62
C LYS A 120 5.50 0.75 24.10
N ASP A 121 4.27 0.41 24.51
CA ASP A 121 3.83 0.48 25.91
C ASP A 121 4.27 -0.75 26.74
N GLY A 122 5.00 -1.69 26.13
CA GLY A 122 5.56 -2.86 26.81
C GLY A 122 4.66 -4.09 26.82
N LEU A 123 3.57 -4.09 26.04
CA LEU A 123 2.75 -5.28 25.81
C LEU A 123 3.42 -6.22 24.81
N GLU A 124 3.01 -7.48 24.81
CA GLU A 124 3.48 -8.49 23.86
C GLU A 124 2.40 -8.79 22.80
N GLU A 125 2.81 -9.45 21.72
CA GLU A 125 1.90 -9.84 20.62
C GLU A 125 0.73 -10.72 21.08
N LYS A 126 0.95 -11.56 22.11
CA LYS A 126 -0.08 -12.40 22.73
C LYS A 126 -1.20 -11.60 23.41
N ASP A 127 -0.93 -10.33 23.73
CA ASP A 127 -1.88 -9.43 24.39
C ASP A 127 -2.75 -8.69 23.37
N TYR A 128 -2.51 -8.88 22.07
CA TYR A 128 -3.21 -8.20 20.97
C TYR A 128 -4.73 -8.30 21.09
N ASP A 129 -5.29 -9.51 21.13
CA ASP A 129 -6.73 -9.73 21.07
C ASP A 129 -7.49 -9.06 22.23
N GLN A 130 -6.84 -8.93 23.40
CA GLN A 130 -7.45 -8.35 24.60
C GLN A 130 -7.41 -6.82 24.61
N ASN A 131 -6.46 -6.20 23.90
CA ASN A 131 -6.19 -4.77 24.00
C ASN A 131 -6.47 -4.00 22.70
N ILE A 132 -6.60 -4.69 21.56
CA ILE A 132 -6.68 -4.06 20.24
C ILE A 132 -7.78 -3.00 20.13
N ALA A 133 -8.94 -3.21 20.75
CA ALA A 133 -10.05 -2.25 20.70
C ALA A 133 -9.67 -0.87 21.25
N ALA A 134 -8.93 -0.81 22.36
CA ALA A 134 -8.49 0.46 22.95
C ALA A 134 -7.40 1.12 22.09
N TYR A 135 -6.49 0.33 21.53
CA TYR A 135 -5.38 0.84 20.73
C TYR A 135 -5.81 1.27 19.32
N LEU A 136 -6.85 0.68 18.75
CA LEU A 136 -7.44 1.16 17.49
C LEU A 136 -7.95 2.60 17.60
N LEU A 137 -8.60 2.96 18.72
CA LEU A 137 -9.03 4.34 18.98
C LEU A 137 -7.85 5.32 19.00
N MET A 138 -6.68 4.87 19.48
CA MET A 138 -5.45 5.68 19.49
C MET A 138 -4.77 5.72 18.12
N ALA A 139 -4.94 4.68 17.30
CA ALA A 139 -4.34 4.57 15.98
C ALA A 139 -5.05 5.46 14.94
N GLU A 140 -6.37 5.64 15.02
CA GLU A 140 -7.14 6.46 14.06
C GLU A 140 -6.57 7.87 13.81
N PRO A 141 -6.30 8.72 14.83
CA PRO A 141 -5.72 10.04 14.58
C PRO A 141 -4.32 9.98 13.96
N ILE A 142 -3.57 8.90 14.21
CA ILE A 142 -2.25 8.68 13.59
C ILE A 142 -2.43 8.34 12.10
N VAL A 143 -3.41 7.51 11.76
CA VAL A 143 -3.74 7.17 10.37
C VAL A 143 -4.09 8.43 9.57
N SER A 144 -4.98 9.28 10.08
CA SER A 144 -5.33 10.56 9.42
C SER A 144 -4.10 11.44 9.22
N LYS A 145 -3.21 11.52 10.21
CA LYS A 145 -1.95 12.27 10.10
C LYS A 145 -1.01 11.70 9.05
N LEU A 146 -0.85 10.38 8.99
CA LEU A 146 -0.01 9.71 7.98
C LEU A 146 -0.56 9.93 6.57
N ILE A 147 -1.87 9.82 6.38
CA ILE A 147 -2.52 10.10 5.08
C ILE A 147 -2.25 11.55 4.65
N ALA A 148 -2.44 12.52 5.56
CA ALA A 148 -2.16 13.92 5.26
C ALA A 148 -0.68 14.14 4.91
N MET A 149 0.25 13.55 5.66
CA MET A 149 1.68 13.64 5.39
C MET A 149 2.07 13.04 4.04
N CYS A 150 1.54 11.87 3.69
CA CYS A 150 1.79 11.26 2.38
C CYS A 150 1.26 12.16 1.26
N HIS A 151 0.05 12.72 1.43
CA HIS A 151 -0.53 13.62 0.44
C HIS A 151 0.31 14.90 0.27
N GLU A 152 0.68 15.58 1.35
CA GLU A 152 1.52 16.79 1.33
C GLU A 152 2.86 16.57 0.61
N LYS A 153 3.43 15.39 0.77
CA LYS A 153 4.70 15.00 0.14
C LYS A 153 4.54 14.37 -1.24
N LYS A 154 3.31 14.18 -1.74
CA LYS A 154 3.02 13.42 -2.96
C LYS A 154 3.63 12.02 -2.95
N GLU A 155 3.57 11.35 -1.80
CA GLU A 155 4.01 9.97 -1.63
C GLU A 155 2.85 9.01 -1.86
N SER A 156 3.13 7.88 -2.50
CA SER A 156 2.13 6.82 -2.68
C SER A 156 1.89 6.06 -1.38
N TYR A 157 0.66 5.62 -1.16
CA TYR A 157 0.29 4.79 -0.01
C TYR A 157 -0.76 3.74 -0.33
N PHE A 158 -0.74 2.67 0.47
CA PHE A 158 -1.76 1.63 0.53
C PHE A 158 -2.42 1.68 1.90
N CYS A 159 -3.69 2.11 1.96
CA CYS A 159 -4.47 2.18 3.17
C CYS A 159 -5.39 0.97 3.29
N LEU A 160 -5.08 0.08 4.23
CA LEU A 160 -5.92 -1.07 4.57
C LEU A 160 -6.74 -0.77 5.82
N ARG A 161 -8.07 -0.84 5.69
CA ARG A 161 -8.97 -0.86 6.86
C ARG A 161 -9.74 -2.17 6.88
N LEU A 162 -9.82 -2.79 8.05
CA LEU A 162 -10.45 -4.09 8.23
C LEU A 162 -11.92 -3.92 8.62
N GLY A 163 -12.84 -4.51 7.84
CA GLY A 163 -14.27 -4.50 8.13
C GLY A 163 -14.89 -3.10 8.23
N ALA A 164 -14.27 -2.09 7.60
CA ALA A 164 -14.66 -0.69 7.76
C ALA A 164 -15.61 -0.24 6.63
N GLY A 165 -16.60 0.59 6.95
CA GLY A 165 -17.40 1.26 5.92
C GLY A 165 -16.62 2.34 5.16
N MET A 166 -17.19 2.82 4.05
CA MET A 166 -16.58 3.87 3.22
C MET A 166 -16.31 5.18 3.98
N GLU A 167 -17.09 5.46 5.02
CA GLU A 167 -16.94 6.60 5.91
C GLU A 167 -15.57 6.66 6.60
N HIS A 168 -14.89 5.52 6.75
CA HIS A 168 -13.56 5.47 7.34
C HIS A 168 -12.44 5.86 6.35
N PHE A 169 -12.75 6.00 5.06
CA PHE A 169 -11.79 6.40 4.03
C PHE A 169 -11.95 7.87 3.59
N GLN A 170 -12.78 8.66 4.29
CA GLN A 170 -13.07 10.03 3.88
C GLN A 170 -11.82 10.91 3.79
N ASP A 171 -10.85 10.72 4.69
CA ASP A 171 -9.58 11.44 4.68
C ASP A 171 -8.83 11.25 3.35
N SER A 172 -8.71 10.00 2.89
CA SER A 172 -8.09 9.71 1.59
C SER A 172 -8.96 10.14 0.42
N MET A 173 -10.28 9.92 0.52
CA MET A 173 -11.25 10.22 -0.54
C MET A 173 -11.44 11.73 -0.76
N ALA A 174 -11.04 12.58 0.19
CA ALA A 174 -11.01 14.03 0.05
C ALA A 174 -10.08 14.47 -1.09
N TYR A 175 -8.98 13.74 -1.30
CA TYR A 175 -7.96 14.07 -2.31
C TYR A 175 -8.22 13.47 -3.69
N ARG A 176 -9.29 12.69 -3.88
CA ARG A 176 -9.50 11.88 -5.10
C ARG A 176 -9.61 12.65 -6.41
N ASN A 177 -9.87 13.96 -6.33
CA ASN A 177 -10.03 14.85 -7.48
C ASN A 177 -8.88 15.85 -7.62
N GLU A 178 -7.86 15.76 -6.76
CA GLU A 178 -6.68 16.60 -6.84
C GLU A 178 -5.84 16.23 -8.07
N PRO A 179 -5.14 17.20 -8.68
CA PRO A 179 -4.26 16.92 -9.81
C PRO A 179 -3.17 15.91 -9.45
N ASN A 180 -2.82 15.05 -10.42
CA ASN A 180 -1.74 14.06 -10.31
C ASN A 180 -1.93 13.01 -9.19
N ILE A 181 -3.08 12.98 -8.51
CA ILE A 181 -3.45 11.93 -7.54
C ILE A 181 -4.27 10.84 -8.23
N VAL A 182 -3.74 9.63 -8.24
CA VAL A 182 -4.45 8.42 -8.67
C VAL A 182 -5.12 7.84 -7.43
N THR A 183 -6.44 7.69 -7.43
CA THR A 183 -7.13 7.01 -6.31
C THR A 183 -7.71 5.70 -6.79
N ALA A 184 -7.37 4.61 -6.11
CA ALA A 184 -7.97 3.30 -6.33
C ALA A 184 -8.68 2.86 -5.05
N PHE A 185 -9.88 2.29 -5.19
CA PHE A 185 -10.62 1.73 -4.07
C PHE A 185 -11.04 0.29 -4.36
N ARG A 186 -10.67 -0.60 -3.45
CA ARG A 186 -11.02 -2.02 -3.48
C ARG A 186 -12.00 -2.32 -2.34
N PHE A 187 -13.21 -2.73 -2.72
CA PHE A 187 -14.29 -3.09 -1.78
C PHE A 187 -14.28 -4.57 -1.38
N GLU A 188 -13.62 -5.41 -2.17
CA GLU A 188 -13.67 -6.86 -2.04
C GLU A 188 -12.27 -7.46 -1.90
N ALA A 189 -12.19 -8.58 -1.19
CA ALA A 189 -10.97 -9.37 -1.09
C ALA A 189 -10.42 -9.67 -2.49
N PRO A 190 -9.08 -9.61 -2.68
CA PRO A 190 -8.48 -9.80 -3.98
C PRO A 190 -8.63 -11.26 -4.44
N THR A 191 -9.47 -11.48 -5.44
CA THR A 191 -9.51 -12.71 -6.24
C THR A 191 -9.03 -12.45 -7.67
N ARG A 192 -8.75 -13.52 -8.44
CA ARG A 192 -8.22 -13.44 -9.81
C ARG A 192 -9.03 -12.52 -10.75
N ASP A 193 -10.35 -12.44 -10.54
CA ASP A 193 -11.26 -11.67 -11.39
C ASP A 193 -11.81 -10.40 -10.72
N SER A 194 -11.35 -10.08 -9.51
CA SER A 194 -11.82 -8.90 -8.77
C SER A 194 -11.15 -7.61 -9.25
N ALA A 195 -11.95 -6.55 -9.41
CA ALA A 195 -11.52 -5.25 -9.89
C ALA A 195 -11.55 -4.17 -8.79
N CYS A 196 -10.79 -3.10 -9.02
CA CYS A 196 -10.82 -1.89 -8.20
C CYS A 196 -11.63 -0.81 -8.90
N GLN A 197 -12.30 0.05 -8.14
CA GLN A 197 -12.78 1.32 -8.66
C GLN A 197 -11.61 2.30 -8.75
N VAL A 198 -11.43 2.95 -9.90
CA VAL A 198 -10.30 3.86 -10.14
C VAL A 198 -10.82 5.24 -10.51
N TRP A 199 -10.30 6.26 -9.85
CA TRP A 199 -10.44 7.66 -10.24
C TRP A 199 -9.10 8.13 -10.80
N ALA A 200 -9.11 8.40 -12.11
CA ALA A 200 -7.95 8.93 -12.79
C ALA A 200 -7.65 10.36 -12.31
N PRO A 201 -6.36 10.75 -12.26
CA PRO A 201 -5.97 12.10 -11.88
C PRO A 201 -6.58 13.12 -12.86
N LYS A 202 -7.02 14.27 -12.34
CA LYS A 202 -7.31 15.40 -13.22
C LYS A 202 -5.99 15.90 -13.82
N LYS A 203 -5.97 16.12 -15.13
CA LYS A 203 -4.86 16.84 -15.77
C LYS A 203 -4.84 18.27 -15.24
N GLU A 204 -3.70 18.71 -14.74
CA GLU A 204 -3.41 20.14 -14.62
C GLU A 204 -3.48 20.74 -16.04
N ASN A 205 -4.28 21.79 -16.22
CA ASN A 205 -4.36 22.56 -17.47
C ASN A 205 -3.13 23.45 -17.62
#